data_AF-A0A2E1I8I2-F1
#
_entry.id   AF-A0A2E1I8I2-F1
#
_cell.length_a   1.000
_cell.length_b   1.000
_cell.length_c   1.000
_cell.angle_alpha   90.00
_cell.angle_beta   90.00
_cell.angle_gamma   90.00
#
_symmetry.space_group_name_H-M   'P 1'
#
loop_
_entity.id
_entity.type
_entity.pdbx_description
1 polymer ?
#
loop_
_entity_poly.entity_id
_entity_poly.type
_entity_poly.pdbx_seq_one_letter_code
_entity_poly.pdbx_strand_id
1 'polypeptide(L)'
;MGNPVDQPEIVKAIRTFSLQNALEYEGEGEMKSVLGRVFGAHPDLKPHAKELVSRIIPAVQDANNIAKSRGLDHIRQLLSEEAPEALEKRVKERREGLKPLEQADNIVLRFAPNPNGPMTLGHSRGVIINSEYSKMYNGEVILRFDDTDTKRKPPEIWAYKQIEEEYEWLTGKKPERIVYASDRMAIYLEHANEDILNQNAYVCTCSAEEFKILRDAKNECPCRDLDTSEQVERWERMNDPQGGWNDGAAVVRIKTDLNLPNPALRDWPALRIQTTAHPRVGSTYRVWPLLDYQSAIEDHLQGVTHIIRGKDLMDSTRKQTLLYKLRNWDYPETMYWGRVKVHEFGGFSTSGMKADISEGKYSGWDDQRLPTIAALRKRGFSPEALRAFWIELGLNQKDISVSMTTIESHNSKVIDKITPRVSFIGQNNASLTLDLKKEWNSEILKLPKHPDDSEMGYRNWPSPKNGDIIVLEKDDIDEEIRLKEFANVTVKNTKISADEFERTDRRPIVHWLLENHTMPAILSTSNSDKIVENKGLIEAGKYQVGDIFQLERMGFARITEISENSEIKLVFLHE
;
A
#
# COMPACT_ATOMS: atom_id res chain seq x y z
N MET A 1 50.59 0.88 19.34
CA MET A 1 49.55 1.71 18.70
C MET A 1 48.37 1.77 19.66
N GLY A 2 47.89 2.96 20.01
CA GLY A 2 46.76 3.11 20.95
C GLY A 2 45.48 2.49 20.40
N ASN A 3 44.51 2.23 21.29
CA ASN A 3 43.20 1.75 20.89
C ASN A 3 42.55 2.75 19.89
N PRO A 4 42.08 2.32 18.71
CA PRO A 4 41.42 3.19 17.74
C PRO A 4 40.27 4.02 18.32
N VAL A 5 39.59 3.52 19.35
CA VAL A 5 38.48 4.18 20.03
C VAL A 5 38.92 5.35 20.92
N ASP A 6 40.18 5.34 21.40
CA ASP A 6 40.73 6.38 22.27
C ASP A 6 41.39 7.53 21.48
N GLN A 7 41.27 7.53 20.15
CA GLN A 7 41.75 8.64 19.34
C GLN A 7 40.96 9.92 19.68
N PRO A 8 41.63 11.09 19.80
CA PRO A 8 40.98 12.34 20.22
C PRO A 8 39.76 12.73 19.37
N GLU A 9 39.81 12.45 18.08
CA GLU A 9 38.70 12.69 17.15
C GLU A 9 37.46 11.83 17.48
N ILE A 10 37.67 10.55 17.79
CA ILE A 10 36.60 9.61 18.14
C ILE A 10 35.98 9.95 19.50
N VAL A 11 36.81 10.32 20.47
CA VAL A 11 36.34 10.78 21.79
C VAL A 11 35.50 12.06 21.64
N LYS A 12 35.96 13.00 20.81
CA LYS A 12 35.18 14.21 20.48
C LYS A 12 33.85 13.85 19.82
N ALA A 13 33.86 12.97 18.82
CA ALA A 13 32.65 12.53 18.12
C ALA A 13 31.63 11.86 19.06
N ILE A 14 32.08 10.96 19.94
CA ILE A 14 31.23 10.29 20.94
C ILE A 14 30.56 11.33 21.86
N ARG A 15 31.32 12.32 22.33
CA ARG A 15 30.79 13.40 23.18
C ARG A 15 29.78 14.26 22.42
N THR A 16 30.12 14.72 21.22
CA THR A 16 29.25 15.55 20.38
C THR A 16 27.93 14.83 20.08
N PHE A 17 27.97 13.57 19.66
CA PHE A 17 26.76 12.79 19.40
C PHE A 17 25.94 12.50 20.66
N SER A 18 26.58 12.35 21.82
CA SER A 18 25.88 12.17 23.10
C SER A 18 25.14 13.43 23.53
N LEU A 19 25.78 14.61 23.43
CA LEU A 19 25.15 15.90 23.70
C LEU A 19 24.01 16.20 22.71
N GLN A 20 24.22 15.93 21.42
CA GLN A 20 23.19 16.09 20.38
C GLN A 20 22.00 15.15 20.63
N ASN A 21 22.26 13.90 21.02
CA ASN A 21 21.21 12.95 21.32
C ASN A 21 20.46 13.30 22.61
N ALA A 22 21.14 13.77 23.66
CA ALA A 22 20.46 14.28 24.85
C ALA A 22 19.60 15.51 24.54
N LEU A 23 20.04 16.40 23.64
CA LEU A 23 19.26 17.57 23.23
C LEU A 23 18.00 17.18 22.44
N GLU A 24 18.11 16.23 21.51
CA GLU A 24 16.99 15.77 20.68
C GLU A 24 15.91 15.00 21.46
N TYR A 25 16.31 14.31 22.53
CA TYR A 25 15.43 13.47 23.35
C TYR A 25 15.23 14.05 24.75
N GLU A 26 15.35 15.37 24.90
CA GLU A 26 15.01 16.12 26.12
C GLU A 26 15.66 15.58 27.41
N GLY A 27 16.91 15.10 27.32
CA GLY A 27 17.67 14.54 28.44
C GLY A 27 17.50 13.03 28.66
N GLU A 28 16.81 12.35 27.75
CA GLU A 28 16.63 10.88 27.70
C GLU A 28 17.36 10.27 26.50
N GLY A 29 18.60 10.70 26.25
CA GLY A 29 19.45 10.14 25.20
C GLY A 29 19.80 8.66 25.45
N GLU A 30 19.95 7.89 24.37
CA GLU A 30 20.22 6.44 24.43
C GLU A 30 21.52 6.05 23.70
N MET A 31 22.27 5.13 24.32
CA MET A 31 23.51 4.58 23.76
C MET A 31 23.33 4.02 22.34
N LYS A 32 22.21 3.34 22.04
CA LYS A 32 21.98 2.74 20.72
C LYS A 32 21.91 3.79 19.60
N SER A 33 21.28 4.94 19.88
CA SER A 33 21.19 6.07 18.95
C SER A 33 22.58 6.63 18.66
N VAL A 34 23.36 6.89 19.70
CA VAL A 34 24.72 7.43 19.60
C VAL A 34 25.67 6.46 18.89
N LEU A 35 25.59 5.15 19.21
CA LEU A 35 26.34 4.10 18.54
C LEU A 35 26.06 4.08 17.03
N GLY A 36 24.80 4.25 16.62
CA GLY A 36 24.42 4.36 15.22
C GLY A 36 25.04 5.57 14.51
N ARG A 37 25.13 6.73 15.20
CA ARG A 37 25.77 7.94 14.66
C ARG A 37 27.28 7.77 14.52
N VAL A 38 27.94 7.20 15.53
CA VAL A 38 29.39 6.95 15.47
C VAL A 38 29.73 5.99 14.33
N PHE A 39 28.96 4.92 14.11
CA PHE A 39 29.18 4.06 12.94
C PHE A 39 28.84 4.72 11.60
N GLY A 40 27.95 5.70 11.60
CA GLY A 40 27.65 6.50 10.41
C GLY A 40 28.81 7.42 10.01
N ALA A 41 29.49 8.02 11.01
CA ALA A 41 30.63 8.90 10.81
C ALA A 41 31.96 8.13 10.61
N HIS A 42 32.13 7.01 11.32
CA HIS A 42 33.35 6.18 11.32
C HIS A 42 33.00 4.69 11.10
N PRO A 43 32.70 4.28 9.86
CA PRO A 43 32.33 2.89 9.55
C PRO A 43 33.43 1.86 9.85
N ASP A 44 34.69 2.30 9.89
CA ASP A 44 35.90 1.55 10.20
C ASP A 44 35.96 1.08 11.66
N LEU A 45 35.17 1.68 12.56
CA LEU A 45 35.10 1.29 13.97
C LEU A 45 34.14 0.13 14.26
N LYS A 46 33.42 -0.40 13.25
CA LYS A 46 32.50 -1.55 13.41
C LYS A 46 33.15 -2.79 14.07
N PRO A 47 34.42 -3.17 13.77
CA PRO A 47 35.09 -4.27 14.45
C PRO A 47 35.33 -4.04 15.95
N HIS A 48 35.32 -2.79 16.41
CA HIS A 48 35.62 -2.38 17.79
C HIS A 48 34.36 -2.06 18.61
N ALA A 49 33.20 -2.57 18.20
CA ALA A 49 31.89 -2.23 18.77
C ALA A 49 31.81 -2.36 20.30
N LYS A 50 32.42 -3.41 20.88
CA LYS A 50 32.39 -3.65 22.33
C LYS A 50 33.12 -2.56 23.13
N GLU A 51 34.22 -2.05 22.58
CA GLU A 51 35.03 -0.99 23.18
C GLU A 51 34.40 0.39 22.97
N LEU A 52 33.73 0.58 21.83
CA LEU A 52 32.94 1.78 21.58
C LEU A 52 31.79 1.92 22.59
N VAL A 53 31.08 0.82 22.86
CA VAL A 53 29.97 0.80 23.82
C VAL A 53 30.43 1.18 25.23
N SER A 54 31.60 0.74 25.67
CA SER A 54 32.13 1.09 27.00
C SER A 54 32.50 2.58 27.14
N ARG A 55 32.71 3.29 26.02
CA ARG A 55 32.92 4.75 25.99
C ARG A 55 31.63 5.55 25.79
N ILE A 56 30.68 5.02 25.03
CA ILE A 56 29.42 5.73 24.73
C ILE A 56 28.49 5.74 25.95
N ILE A 57 28.39 4.63 26.70
CA ILE A 57 27.51 4.56 27.89
C ILE A 57 27.77 5.73 28.86
N PRO A 58 29.02 5.96 29.35
CA PRO A 58 29.27 7.07 30.26
C PRO A 58 29.05 8.43 29.59
N ALA A 59 29.41 8.61 28.31
CA ALA A 59 29.21 9.89 27.61
C ALA A 59 27.72 10.27 27.47
N VAL A 60 26.84 9.30 27.23
CA VAL A 60 25.39 9.51 27.17
C VAL A 60 24.82 9.80 28.56
N GLN A 61 25.27 9.08 29.59
CA GLN A 61 24.88 9.36 30.97
C GLN A 61 25.28 10.77 31.39
N ASP A 62 26.50 11.19 31.07
CA ASP A 62 26.97 12.55 31.35
C ASP A 62 26.14 13.61 30.61
N ALA A 63 25.83 13.39 29.33
CA ALA A 63 24.99 14.30 28.56
C ALA A 63 23.57 14.43 29.15
N ASN A 64 22.95 13.31 29.53
CA ASN A 64 21.63 13.30 30.17
C ASN A 64 21.68 13.96 31.57
N ASN A 65 22.75 13.76 32.33
CA ASN A 65 22.94 14.41 33.63
C ASN A 65 23.11 15.92 33.49
N ILE A 66 23.82 16.38 32.46
CA ILE A 66 23.93 17.81 32.14
C ILE A 66 22.53 18.38 31.81
N ALA A 67 21.72 17.67 31.01
CA ALA A 67 20.35 18.08 30.71
C ALA A 67 19.50 18.23 31.97
N LYS A 68 19.56 17.23 32.86
CA LYS A 68 18.77 17.19 34.11
C LYS A 68 19.20 18.23 35.14
N SER A 69 20.49 18.50 35.24
CA SER A 69 21.04 19.42 36.27
C SER A 69 21.15 20.87 35.82
N ARG A 70 21.39 21.13 34.53
CA ARG A 70 21.68 22.47 34.00
C ARG A 70 20.74 22.90 32.87
N GLY A 71 19.80 22.05 32.45
CA GLY A 71 18.82 22.35 31.42
C GLY A 71 19.35 22.16 29.99
N LEU A 72 18.41 22.04 29.04
CA LEU A 72 18.72 21.81 27.62
C LEU A 72 19.41 23.00 26.95
N ASP A 73 19.18 24.22 27.42
CA ASP A 73 19.85 25.42 26.89
C ASP A 73 21.35 25.43 27.14
N HIS A 74 21.79 24.83 28.26
CA HIS A 74 23.22 24.66 28.52
C HIS A 74 23.86 23.65 27.57
N ILE A 75 23.14 22.59 27.18
CA ILE A 75 23.61 21.65 26.15
C ILE A 75 23.70 22.34 24.79
N ARG A 76 22.74 23.20 24.44
CA ARG A 76 22.81 24.01 23.21
C ARG A 76 24.04 24.91 23.21
N GLN A 77 24.35 25.56 24.32
CA GLN A 77 25.55 26.38 24.46
C GLN A 77 26.83 25.54 24.28
N LEU A 78 26.94 24.40 24.96
CA LEU A 78 28.10 23.49 24.82
C LEU A 78 28.28 23.03 23.38
N LEU A 79 27.21 22.64 22.69
CA LEU A 79 27.27 22.27 21.29
C LEU A 79 27.67 23.45 20.40
N SER A 80 27.17 24.65 20.67
CA SER A 80 27.55 25.86 19.93
C SER A 80 29.02 26.25 20.11
N GLU A 81 29.64 25.90 21.22
CA GLU A 81 31.05 26.18 21.52
C GLU A 81 31.99 25.06 21.02
N GLU A 82 31.60 23.80 21.19
CA GLU A 82 32.44 22.63 20.92
C GLU A 82 32.31 22.06 19.49
N ALA A 83 31.10 22.14 18.90
CA ALA A 83 30.74 21.55 17.61
C ALA A 83 29.50 22.24 16.98
N PRO A 84 29.62 23.50 16.49
CA PRO A 84 28.50 24.26 15.93
C PRO A 84 27.74 23.52 14.81
N GLU A 85 28.47 22.72 14.02
CA GLU A 85 27.93 21.86 12.96
C GLU A 85 26.94 20.79 13.45
N ALA A 86 26.98 20.44 14.74
CA ALA A 86 26.05 19.48 15.34
C ALA A 86 24.68 20.11 15.67
N LEU A 87 24.59 21.45 15.70
CA LEU A 87 23.32 22.19 15.81
C LEU A 87 22.63 22.39 14.46
N GLU A 88 23.39 22.30 13.36
CA GLU A 88 22.80 22.25 12.03
C GLU A 88 22.06 20.92 11.87
N LYS A 89 20.73 21.00 11.89
CA LYS A 89 19.87 19.90 11.48
C LYS A 89 20.24 19.57 10.03
N ARG A 90 21.12 18.59 9.80
CA ARG A 90 21.20 17.91 8.49
C ARG A 90 19.85 17.26 8.28
N VAL A 91 18.91 18.03 7.73
CA VAL A 91 17.81 17.47 6.97
C VAL A 91 18.53 16.68 5.88
N LYS A 92 18.68 15.36 6.07
CA LYS A 92 18.94 14.49 4.93
C LYS A 92 17.78 14.83 4.01
N GLU A 93 18.07 15.53 2.91
CA GLU A 93 17.11 15.69 1.84
C GLU A 93 16.64 14.28 1.53
N ARG A 94 15.42 13.97 1.94
CA ARG A 94 14.78 12.73 1.55
C ARG A 94 14.68 12.89 0.05
N ARG A 95 15.45 12.09 -0.68
CA ARG A 95 15.40 12.09 -2.14
C ARG A 95 13.94 11.91 -2.52
N GLU A 96 13.35 12.95 -3.10
CA GLU A 96 11.98 12.91 -3.56
C GLU A 96 11.93 12.08 -4.85
N GLY A 97 10.92 11.21 -4.94
CA GLY A 97 10.69 10.42 -6.14
C GLY A 97 11.50 9.12 -6.24
N LEU A 98 11.35 8.47 -7.39
CA LEU A 98 12.01 7.21 -7.70
C LEU A 98 13.47 7.43 -8.10
N LYS A 99 14.29 6.39 -7.87
CA LYS A 99 15.67 6.42 -8.36
C LYS A 99 15.67 6.42 -9.89
N PRO A 100 16.56 7.17 -10.55
CA PRO A 100 16.71 7.07 -12.00
C PRO A 100 17.05 5.65 -12.47
N LEU A 101 16.64 5.31 -13.68
CA LEU A 101 17.01 4.06 -14.35
C LEU A 101 18.44 4.18 -14.91
N GLU A 102 19.16 3.08 -14.99
CA GLU A 102 20.50 3.06 -15.60
C GLU A 102 20.39 3.19 -17.12
N GLN A 103 19.44 2.48 -17.74
CA GLN A 103 19.06 2.65 -19.14
C GLN A 103 17.79 3.51 -19.25
N ALA A 104 17.86 4.61 -19.99
CA ALA A 104 16.80 5.64 -20.04
C ALA A 104 16.06 5.75 -21.39
N ASP A 105 16.48 4.99 -22.42
CA ASP A 105 15.95 5.09 -23.77
C ASP A 105 14.91 4.01 -24.08
N ASN A 106 13.85 4.38 -24.81
CA ASN A 106 12.80 3.48 -25.30
C ASN A 106 12.21 2.57 -24.21
N ILE A 107 11.88 3.17 -23.05
CA ILE A 107 11.42 2.41 -21.89
C ILE A 107 10.07 1.74 -22.17
N VAL A 108 10.09 0.40 -22.17
CA VAL A 108 8.90 -0.44 -22.15
C VAL A 108 8.86 -1.20 -20.83
N LEU A 109 7.81 -0.98 -20.06
CA LEU A 109 7.52 -1.63 -18.79
C LEU A 109 6.25 -2.48 -18.92
N ARG A 110 5.97 -3.31 -17.91
CA ARG A 110 4.68 -4.03 -17.83
C ARG A 110 4.20 -4.28 -16.42
N PHE A 111 2.89 -4.19 -16.26
CA PHE A 111 2.15 -4.71 -15.12
C PHE A 111 1.38 -5.95 -15.57
N ALA A 112 1.67 -7.10 -14.93
CA ALA A 112 1.18 -8.40 -15.39
C ALA A 112 0.32 -9.13 -14.33
N PRO A 113 -0.94 -8.70 -14.10
CA PRO A 113 -1.83 -9.33 -13.12
C PRO A 113 -2.45 -10.63 -13.63
N ASN A 114 -2.84 -11.50 -12.70
CA ASN A 114 -3.76 -12.61 -13.00
C ASN A 114 -5.20 -12.06 -12.83
N PRO A 115 -6.12 -12.26 -13.79
CA PRO A 115 -7.48 -11.75 -13.72
C PRO A 115 -8.41 -12.67 -12.90
N ASN A 116 -8.00 -13.09 -11.69
CA ASN A 116 -8.78 -14.00 -10.82
C ASN A 116 -9.57 -13.26 -9.71
N GLY A 117 -9.58 -11.93 -9.77
CA GLY A 117 -10.21 -10.99 -8.84
C GLY A 117 -9.74 -9.57 -9.14
N PRO A 118 -10.17 -8.56 -8.34
CA PRO A 118 -9.76 -7.18 -8.55
C PRO A 118 -8.33 -6.95 -8.04
N MET A 119 -7.79 -5.76 -8.31
CA MET A 119 -6.52 -5.37 -7.74
C MET A 119 -6.62 -5.16 -6.23
N THR A 120 -5.48 -5.40 -5.60
CA THR A 120 -5.28 -5.16 -4.17
C THR A 120 -4.33 -3.99 -3.98
N LEU A 121 -4.24 -3.49 -2.75
CA LEU A 121 -3.26 -2.47 -2.38
C LEU A 121 -1.83 -2.88 -2.81
N GLY A 122 -1.46 -4.16 -2.68
CA GLY A 122 -0.17 -4.67 -3.17
C GLY A 122 0.03 -4.54 -4.69
N HIS A 123 -1.03 -4.76 -5.48
CA HIS A 123 -1.00 -4.58 -6.93
C HIS A 123 -0.79 -3.11 -7.32
N SER A 124 -1.40 -2.17 -6.58
CA SER A 124 -1.25 -0.74 -6.87
C SER A 124 0.19 -0.26 -6.83
N ARG A 125 1.06 -0.87 -6.01
CA ARG A 125 2.50 -0.57 -6.04
C ARG A 125 3.10 -0.84 -7.41
N GLY A 126 2.81 -2.00 -8.00
CA GLY A 126 3.30 -2.35 -9.32
C GLY A 126 2.78 -1.39 -10.39
N VAL A 127 1.49 -1.12 -10.39
CA VAL A 127 0.86 -0.17 -11.33
C VAL A 127 1.50 1.22 -11.23
N ILE A 128 1.58 1.77 -10.02
CA ILE A 128 2.03 3.13 -9.77
C ILE A 128 3.52 3.29 -10.10
N ILE A 129 4.36 2.35 -9.66
CA ILE A 129 5.81 2.45 -9.91
C ILE A 129 6.10 2.33 -11.40
N ASN A 130 5.48 1.39 -12.12
CA ASN A 130 5.69 1.28 -13.57
C ASN A 130 5.16 2.53 -14.31
N SER A 131 4.00 3.05 -13.90
CA SER A 131 3.42 4.28 -14.49
C SER A 131 4.29 5.52 -14.24
N GLU A 132 4.86 5.67 -13.05
CA GLU A 132 5.75 6.78 -12.73
C GLU A 132 7.06 6.71 -13.53
N TYR A 133 7.67 5.53 -13.69
CA TYR A 133 8.81 5.38 -14.59
C TYR A 133 8.46 5.67 -16.05
N SER A 134 7.33 5.19 -16.55
CA SER A 134 6.84 5.54 -17.89
C SER A 134 6.71 7.05 -18.05
N LYS A 135 6.17 7.76 -17.05
CA LYS A 135 6.07 9.22 -17.06
C LYS A 135 7.43 9.91 -17.05
N MET A 136 8.37 9.45 -16.21
CA MET A 136 9.72 10.03 -16.09
C MET A 136 10.53 9.94 -17.39
N TYR A 137 10.33 8.89 -18.19
CA TYR A 137 11.13 8.59 -19.38
C TYR A 137 10.32 8.61 -20.69
N ASN A 138 9.09 9.12 -20.66
CA ASN A 138 8.16 9.07 -21.80
C ASN A 138 8.06 7.66 -22.43
N GLY A 139 8.02 6.64 -21.56
CA GLY A 139 7.95 5.23 -21.92
C GLY A 139 6.52 4.69 -21.94
N GLU A 140 6.39 3.41 -22.26
CA GLU A 140 5.12 2.69 -22.33
C GLU A 140 4.95 1.70 -21.17
N VAL A 141 3.72 1.51 -20.70
CA VAL A 141 3.34 0.43 -19.79
C VAL A 141 2.36 -0.50 -20.48
N ILE A 142 2.74 -1.77 -20.55
CA ILE A 142 1.87 -2.84 -21.01
C ILE A 142 1.06 -3.37 -19.81
N LEU A 143 -0.27 -3.37 -19.92
CA LEU A 143 -1.14 -4.14 -19.05
C LEU A 143 -1.31 -5.55 -19.65
N ARG A 144 -0.66 -6.54 -19.05
CA ARG A 144 -0.70 -7.92 -19.54
C ARG A 144 -1.48 -8.83 -18.61
N PHE A 145 -2.60 -9.37 -19.06
CA PHE A 145 -3.33 -10.39 -18.31
C PHE A 145 -2.65 -11.75 -18.44
N ASP A 146 -2.00 -12.20 -17.36
CA ASP A 146 -1.39 -13.53 -17.26
C ASP A 146 -2.47 -14.54 -16.84
N ASP A 147 -3.34 -14.91 -17.78
CA ASP A 147 -4.55 -15.71 -17.61
C ASP A 147 -4.37 -17.21 -17.93
N THR A 148 -3.14 -17.73 -17.91
CA THR A 148 -2.83 -19.12 -18.34
C THR A 148 -3.14 -20.20 -17.31
N ASP A 149 -3.68 -19.84 -16.13
CA ASP A 149 -3.96 -20.76 -15.03
C ASP A 149 -5.47 -20.95 -14.76
N THR A 150 -6.14 -21.85 -15.48
CA THR A 150 -7.57 -22.14 -15.33
C THR A 150 -7.93 -22.95 -14.07
N LYS A 151 -6.96 -23.30 -13.20
CA LYS A 151 -7.23 -24.13 -11.99
C LYS A 151 -6.88 -23.45 -10.67
N ARG A 152 -5.65 -22.96 -10.51
CA ARG A 152 -5.17 -22.36 -9.25
C ARG A 152 -5.54 -20.89 -9.13
N LYS A 153 -5.57 -20.19 -10.27
CA LYS A 153 -5.96 -18.77 -10.36
C LYS A 153 -6.93 -18.59 -11.53
N PRO A 154 -8.09 -19.28 -11.49
CA PRO A 154 -9.02 -19.29 -12.61
C PRO A 154 -9.41 -17.86 -12.98
N PRO A 155 -9.23 -17.47 -14.25
CA PRO A 155 -9.64 -16.16 -14.73
C PRO A 155 -11.14 -15.93 -14.58
N GLU A 156 -11.52 -14.70 -14.28
CA GLU A 156 -12.90 -14.24 -14.12
C GLU A 156 -13.18 -13.15 -15.15
N ILE A 157 -14.22 -13.31 -15.98
CA ILE A 157 -14.49 -12.39 -17.11
C ILE A 157 -14.69 -10.94 -16.64
N TRP A 158 -15.35 -10.72 -15.50
CA TRP A 158 -15.56 -9.38 -14.96
C TRP A 158 -14.26 -8.73 -14.47
N ALA A 159 -13.26 -9.51 -14.06
CA ALA A 159 -12.03 -9.00 -13.47
C ALA A 159 -11.14 -8.27 -14.48
N TYR A 160 -11.18 -8.65 -15.76
CA TYR A 160 -10.44 -7.95 -16.82
C TYR A 160 -10.81 -6.47 -16.89
N LYS A 161 -12.11 -6.19 -17.04
CA LYS A 161 -12.62 -4.82 -17.11
C LYS A 161 -12.36 -4.05 -15.82
N GLN A 162 -12.56 -4.69 -14.67
CA GLN A 162 -12.33 -4.04 -13.39
C GLN A 162 -10.84 -3.67 -13.18
N ILE A 163 -9.90 -4.55 -13.55
CA ILE A 163 -8.47 -4.26 -13.47
C ILE A 163 -8.09 -3.09 -14.40
N GLU A 164 -8.67 -3.01 -15.61
CA GLU A 164 -8.47 -1.87 -16.51
C GLU A 164 -8.98 -0.56 -15.90
N GLU A 165 -10.18 -0.56 -15.33
CA GLU A 165 -10.78 0.60 -14.65
C GLU A 165 -9.97 1.02 -13.41
N GLU A 166 -9.47 0.06 -12.63
CA GLU A 166 -8.64 0.32 -11.45
C GLU A 166 -7.23 0.81 -11.86
N TYR A 167 -6.67 0.33 -12.97
CA TYR A 167 -5.43 0.85 -13.53
C TYR A 167 -5.59 2.32 -13.94
N GLU A 168 -6.67 2.64 -14.68
CA GLU A 168 -6.96 4.00 -15.12
C GLU A 168 -7.22 4.92 -13.93
N TRP A 169 -7.93 4.45 -12.90
CA TRP A 169 -8.14 5.20 -11.66
C TRP A 169 -6.83 5.49 -10.92
N LEU A 170 -5.94 4.50 -10.79
CA LEU A 170 -4.66 4.65 -10.09
C LEU A 170 -3.68 5.58 -10.81
N THR A 171 -3.70 5.60 -12.14
CA THR A 171 -2.69 6.29 -12.96
C THR A 171 -3.20 7.58 -13.60
N GLY A 172 -4.52 7.76 -13.70
CA GLY A 172 -5.15 8.84 -14.44
C GLY A 172 -5.14 8.66 -15.97
N LYS A 173 -4.65 7.52 -16.49
CA LYS A 173 -4.60 7.21 -17.92
C LYS A 173 -4.83 5.73 -18.20
N LYS A 174 -5.27 5.41 -19.42
CA LYS A 174 -5.33 4.03 -19.89
C LYS A 174 -3.91 3.48 -20.14
N PRO A 175 -3.70 2.16 -20.01
CA PRO A 175 -2.43 1.56 -20.39
C PRO A 175 -2.16 1.74 -21.89
N GLU A 176 -0.89 1.89 -22.28
CA GLU A 176 -0.52 2.09 -23.68
C GLU A 176 -0.80 0.84 -24.54
N ARG A 177 -0.66 -0.35 -23.95
CA ARG A 177 -0.96 -1.63 -24.59
C ARG A 177 -1.68 -2.56 -23.62
N ILE A 178 -2.65 -3.31 -24.14
CA ILE A 178 -3.33 -4.39 -23.41
C ILE A 178 -3.04 -5.70 -24.14
N VAL A 179 -2.59 -6.70 -23.38
CA VAL A 179 -2.27 -8.03 -23.90
C VAL A 179 -2.96 -9.09 -23.05
N TYR A 180 -3.61 -10.06 -23.69
CA TYR A 180 -4.17 -11.24 -23.03
C TYR A 180 -3.30 -12.43 -23.37
N ALA A 181 -2.76 -13.14 -22.38
CA ALA A 181 -1.89 -14.29 -22.65
C ALA A 181 -2.67 -15.42 -23.36
N SER A 182 -3.94 -15.63 -23.01
CA SER A 182 -4.80 -16.63 -23.65
C SER A 182 -5.00 -16.41 -25.15
N ASP A 183 -5.07 -15.15 -25.60
CA ASP A 183 -5.20 -14.81 -27.03
C ASP A 183 -3.90 -15.13 -27.81
N ARG A 184 -2.77 -15.30 -27.12
CA ARG A 184 -1.43 -15.55 -27.69
C ARG A 184 -0.95 -16.99 -27.50
N MET A 185 -1.85 -17.90 -27.11
CA MET A 185 -1.51 -19.30 -26.87
C MET A 185 -0.82 -20.00 -28.05
N ALA A 186 -1.26 -19.73 -29.29
CA ALA A 186 -0.62 -20.30 -30.48
C ALA A 186 0.88 -19.97 -30.55
N ILE A 187 1.27 -18.73 -30.22
CA ILE A 187 2.67 -18.28 -30.21
C ILE A 187 3.47 -19.04 -29.15
N TYR A 188 2.92 -19.24 -27.96
CA TYR A 188 3.62 -19.98 -26.91
C TYR A 188 3.81 -21.46 -27.25
N LEU A 189 2.83 -22.08 -27.92
CA LEU A 189 2.94 -23.48 -28.36
C LEU A 189 3.94 -23.64 -29.51
N GLU A 190 4.01 -22.66 -30.42
CA GLU A 190 5.01 -22.61 -31.48
C GLU A 190 6.43 -22.52 -30.92
N HIS A 191 6.68 -21.59 -29.99
CA HIS A 191 7.98 -21.50 -29.31
C HIS A 191 8.33 -22.77 -28.52
N ALA A 192 7.36 -23.41 -27.88
CA ALA A 192 7.59 -24.67 -27.18
C ALA A 192 8.01 -25.77 -28.16
N ASN A 193 7.38 -25.84 -29.33
CA ASN A 193 7.77 -26.75 -30.40
C ASN A 193 9.18 -26.47 -30.91
N GLU A 194 9.54 -25.21 -31.14
CA GLU A 194 10.92 -24.83 -31.50
C GLU A 194 11.94 -25.23 -30.44
N ASP A 195 11.63 -25.03 -29.15
CA ASP A 195 12.52 -25.40 -28.06
C ASP A 195 12.74 -26.91 -27.99
N ILE A 196 11.70 -27.71 -28.28
CA ILE A 196 11.80 -29.17 -28.34
C ILE A 196 12.63 -29.61 -29.56
N LEU A 197 12.37 -29.05 -30.74
CA LEU A 197 13.11 -29.35 -31.96
C LEU A 197 14.61 -29.01 -31.84
N ASN A 198 14.92 -27.90 -31.16
CA ASN A 198 16.30 -27.47 -30.90
C ASN A 198 16.93 -28.15 -29.67
N GLN A 199 16.25 -29.13 -29.05
CA GLN A 199 16.70 -29.84 -27.84
C GLN A 199 16.96 -28.93 -26.62
N ASN A 200 16.41 -27.72 -26.64
CA ASN A 200 16.39 -26.79 -25.50
C ASN A 200 15.31 -27.15 -24.48
N ALA A 201 14.34 -27.98 -24.85
CA ALA A 201 13.30 -28.50 -23.99
C ALA A 201 12.98 -29.96 -24.32
N TYR A 202 12.31 -30.65 -23.39
CA TYR A 202 11.88 -32.04 -23.57
C TYR A 202 10.57 -32.35 -22.84
N VAL A 203 9.85 -33.36 -23.31
CA VAL A 203 8.59 -33.83 -22.69
C VAL A 203 8.89 -34.90 -21.65
N CYS A 204 8.57 -34.59 -20.40
CA CYS A 204 8.82 -35.44 -19.25
C CYS A 204 7.51 -36.07 -18.77
N THR A 205 7.50 -37.40 -18.68
CA THR A 205 6.37 -38.21 -18.18
C THR A 205 6.64 -38.82 -16.79
N CYS A 206 7.78 -38.48 -16.16
CA CYS A 206 8.05 -38.87 -14.79
C CYS A 206 7.01 -38.24 -13.85
N SER A 207 6.66 -38.95 -12.77
CA SER A 207 5.87 -38.32 -11.72
C SER A 207 6.65 -37.15 -11.09
N ALA A 208 5.92 -36.21 -10.46
CA ALA A 208 6.54 -35.05 -9.82
C ALA A 208 7.51 -35.46 -8.69
N GLU A 209 7.21 -36.56 -7.99
CA GLU A 209 8.02 -37.10 -6.89
C GLU A 209 9.31 -37.75 -7.40
N GLU A 210 9.22 -38.63 -8.40
CA GLU A 210 10.39 -39.27 -9.02
C GLU A 210 11.32 -38.24 -9.64
N PHE A 211 10.76 -37.27 -10.38
CA PHE A 211 11.56 -36.21 -10.98
C PHE A 211 12.27 -35.37 -9.92
N LYS A 212 11.59 -35.06 -8.81
CA LYS A 212 12.20 -34.31 -7.70
C LYS A 212 13.41 -35.04 -7.12
N ILE A 213 13.30 -36.35 -6.90
CA ILE A 213 14.40 -37.19 -6.39
C ILE A 213 15.61 -37.11 -7.34
N LEU A 214 15.38 -37.32 -8.64
CA LEU A 214 16.43 -37.27 -9.66
C LEU A 214 17.08 -35.88 -9.76
N ARG A 215 16.27 -34.83 -9.82
CA ARG A 215 16.71 -33.43 -9.88
C ARG A 215 17.55 -33.03 -8.67
N ASP A 216 17.14 -33.42 -7.47
CA ASP A 216 17.84 -33.08 -6.24
C ASP A 216 19.19 -33.84 -6.16
N ALA A 217 19.22 -35.08 -6.67
CA ALA A 217 20.43 -35.89 -6.86
C ALA A 217 21.30 -35.47 -8.06
N LYS A 218 20.87 -34.48 -8.85
CA LYS A 218 21.54 -34.03 -10.10
C LYS A 218 21.64 -35.10 -11.18
N ASN A 219 20.74 -36.08 -11.16
CA ASN A 219 20.66 -37.14 -12.16
C ASN A 219 19.64 -36.78 -13.23
N GLU A 220 19.94 -37.16 -14.45
CA GLU A 220 19.03 -37.01 -15.59
C GLU A 220 17.85 -37.98 -15.44
N CYS A 221 16.65 -37.53 -15.81
CA CYS A 221 15.52 -38.45 -15.90
C CYS A 221 15.55 -39.21 -17.23
N PRO A 222 14.91 -40.40 -17.31
CA PRO A 222 14.89 -41.21 -18.53
C PRO A 222 14.31 -40.49 -19.76
N CYS A 223 13.57 -39.40 -19.56
CA CYS A 223 12.95 -38.64 -20.65
C CYS A 223 13.87 -37.57 -21.26
N ARG A 224 15.00 -37.24 -20.62
CA ARG A 224 15.81 -36.05 -20.95
C ARG A 224 16.60 -36.16 -22.25
N ASP A 225 17.02 -37.38 -22.57
CA ASP A 225 17.92 -37.69 -23.70
C ASP A 225 17.24 -38.61 -24.73
N LEU A 226 15.90 -38.64 -24.75
CA LEU A 226 15.17 -39.29 -25.83
C LEU A 226 15.39 -38.54 -27.15
N ASP A 227 15.35 -39.30 -28.24
CA ASP A 227 15.50 -38.76 -29.59
C ASP A 227 14.44 -37.69 -29.89
N THR A 228 14.82 -36.68 -30.69
CA THR A 228 13.94 -35.58 -31.06
C THR A 228 12.62 -36.05 -31.67
N SER A 229 12.63 -37.12 -32.47
CA SER A 229 11.40 -37.70 -33.04
C SER A 229 10.44 -38.21 -31.96
N GLU A 230 10.96 -38.85 -30.91
CA GLU A 230 10.13 -39.29 -29.78
C GLU A 230 9.61 -38.10 -28.98
N GLN A 231 10.43 -37.05 -28.79
CA GLN A 231 9.96 -35.83 -28.12
C GLN A 231 8.84 -35.12 -28.87
N VAL A 232 8.93 -35.09 -30.21
CA VAL A 232 7.88 -34.52 -31.06
C VAL A 232 6.60 -35.36 -30.97
N GLU A 233 6.68 -36.69 -31.01
CA GLU A 233 5.49 -37.55 -30.83
C GLU A 233 4.84 -37.30 -29.45
N ARG A 234 5.66 -37.21 -28.39
CA ARG A 234 5.16 -36.90 -27.04
C ARG A 234 4.53 -35.51 -26.98
N TRP A 235 5.09 -34.52 -27.66
CA TRP A 235 4.56 -33.17 -27.75
C TRP A 235 3.21 -33.13 -28.47
N GLU A 236 3.10 -33.80 -29.62
CA GLU A 236 1.84 -33.97 -30.35
C GLU A 236 0.79 -34.64 -29.46
N ARG A 237 1.17 -35.68 -28.73
CA ARG A 237 0.30 -36.38 -27.79
C ARG A 237 -0.15 -35.51 -26.59
N MET A 238 0.67 -34.56 -26.13
CA MET A 238 0.22 -33.60 -25.11
C MET A 238 -0.90 -32.69 -25.65
N ASN A 239 -0.86 -32.35 -26.93
CA ASN A 239 -1.79 -31.43 -27.58
C ASN A 239 -3.03 -32.13 -28.18
N ASP A 240 -2.99 -33.45 -28.37
CA ASP A 240 -4.08 -34.22 -28.97
C ASP A 240 -5.37 -34.21 -28.11
N PRO A 241 -6.49 -33.64 -28.59
CA PRO A 241 -7.77 -33.62 -27.87
C PRO A 241 -8.49 -34.98 -27.81
N GLN A 242 -8.17 -35.95 -28.69
CA GLN A 242 -8.94 -37.20 -28.87
C GLN A 242 -8.28 -38.45 -28.26
N GLY A 243 -7.00 -38.41 -27.95
CA GLY A 243 -6.27 -39.53 -27.31
C GLY A 243 -5.05 -39.11 -26.48
N GLY A 244 -4.87 -37.80 -26.28
CA GLY A 244 -3.76 -37.23 -25.54
C GLY A 244 -3.81 -37.44 -24.03
N TRP A 245 -2.68 -37.18 -23.37
CA TRP A 245 -2.54 -37.37 -21.92
C TRP A 245 -3.43 -36.44 -21.08
N ASN A 246 -3.78 -36.89 -19.88
CA ASN A 246 -4.57 -36.12 -18.92
C ASN A 246 -3.69 -35.20 -18.06
N ASP A 247 -4.35 -34.32 -17.30
CA ASP A 247 -3.71 -33.39 -16.37
C ASP A 247 -2.68 -34.10 -15.46
N GLY A 248 -1.48 -33.53 -15.39
CA GLY A 248 -0.38 -34.05 -14.56
C GLY A 248 0.40 -35.24 -15.13
N ALA A 249 -0.04 -35.84 -16.25
CA ALA A 249 0.64 -37.01 -16.83
C ALA A 249 1.90 -36.66 -17.64
N ALA A 250 2.04 -35.42 -18.12
CA ALA A 250 3.25 -34.94 -18.78
C ALA A 250 3.46 -33.43 -18.59
N VAL A 251 4.72 -33.02 -18.64
CA VAL A 251 5.15 -31.61 -18.61
C VAL A 251 6.29 -31.38 -19.60
N VAL A 252 6.34 -30.20 -20.21
CA VAL A 252 7.53 -29.76 -20.95
C VAL A 252 8.50 -29.14 -19.95
N ARG A 253 9.79 -29.49 -20.04
CA ARG A 253 10.86 -28.95 -19.18
C ARG A 253 11.92 -28.28 -20.02
N ILE A 254 12.43 -27.13 -19.57
CA ILE A 254 13.58 -26.48 -20.21
C ILE A 254 14.85 -27.23 -19.80
N LYS A 255 15.65 -27.67 -20.77
CA LYS A 255 16.91 -28.39 -20.55
C LYS A 255 17.97 -27.41 -20.05
N THR A 256 18.31 -27.51 -18.78
CA THR A 256 19.29 -26.65 -18.09
C THR A 256 20.41 -27.51 -17.51
N ASP A 257 21.40 -26.85 -16.91
CA ASP A 257 22.47 -27.55 -16.18
C ASP A 257 21.95 -28.09 -14.84
N LEU A 258 22.00 -29.41 -14.68
CA LEU A 258 21.61 -30.09 -13.44
C LEU A 258 22.57 -29.81 -12.27
N ASN A 259 23.74 -29.23 -12.53
CA ASN A 259 24.69 -28.84 -11.49
C ASN A 259 24.40 -27.47 -10.87
N LEU A 260 23.39 -26.73 -11.37
CA LEU A 260 23.02 -25.43 -10.83
C LEU A 260 22.81 -25.50 -9.30
N PRO A 261 23.37 -24.57 -8.51
CA PRO A 261 23.28 -24.63 -7.05
C PRO A 261 21.83 -24.63 -6.53
N ASN A 262 20.94 -23.86 -7.16
CA ASN A 262 19.52 -23.81 -6.83
C ASN A 262 18.75 -24.93 -7.56
N PRO A 263 18.17 -25.92 -6.86
CA PRO A 263 17.40 -27.00 -7.49
C PRO A 263 16.17 -26.51 -8.25
N ALA A 264 15.60 -25.35 -7.91
CA ALA A 264 14.44 -24.80 -8.60
C ALA A 264 14.74 -24.37 -10.06
N LEU A 265 16.02 -24.22 -10.41
CA LEU A 265 16.47 -23.85 -11.75
C LEU A 265 16.82 -25.07 -12.62
N ARG A 266 16.89 -26.26 -12.03
CA ARG A 266 17.24 -27.49 -12.74
C ARG A 266 15.99 -28.06 -13.41
N ASP A 267 16.06 -28.13 -14.72
CA ASP A 267 15.06 -28.68 -15.63
C ASP A 267 13.63 -28.29 -15.23
N TRP A 268 13.45 -26.99 -15.09
CA TRP A 268 12.22 -26.42 -14.57
C TRP A 268 11.07 -26.57 -15.60
N PRO A 269 9.83 -26.80 -15.14
CA PRO A 269 8.71 -27.03 -16.02
C PRO A 269 8.30 -25.74 -16.76
N ALA A 270 8.16 -25.82 -18.07
CA ALA A 270 7.74 -24.72 -18.93
C ALA A 270 6.24 -24.77 -19.26
N LEU A 271 5.70 -25.96 -19.55
CA LEU A 271 4.28 -26.14 -19.88
C LEU A 271 3.69 -27.34 -19.16
N ARG A 272 2.37 -27.30 -18.93
CA ARG A 272 1.60 -28.38 -18.30
C ARG A 272 0.33 -28.69 -19.08
N ILE A 273 -0.21 -29.90 -18.90
CA ILE A 273 -1.55 -30.24 -19.36
C ILE A 273 -2.58 -29.74 -18.35
N GLN A 274 -3.61 -29.06 -18.85
CA GLN A 274 -4.75 -28.57 -18.10
C GLN A 274 -5.98 -28.52 -19.03
N THR A 275 -6.89 -29.47 -18.84
CA THR A 275 -8.06 -29.67 -19.70
C THR A 275 -9.29 -28.84 -19.29
N THR A 276 -9.21 -28.10 -18.19
CA THR A 276 -10.27 -27.19 -17.74
C THR A 276 -10.43 -26.02 -18.72
N ALA A 277 -11.64 -25.83 -19.23
CA ALA A 277 -11.98 -24.77 -20.18
C ALA A 277 -11.59 -23.38 -19.66
N HIS A 278 -10.99 -22.57 -20.54
CA HIS A 278 -10.67 -21.18 -20.28
C HIS A 278 -11.87 -20.28 -20.61
N PRO A 279 -12.20 -19.27 -19.79
CA PRO A 279 -13.39 -18.46 -20.01
C PRO A 279 -13.36 -17.62 -21.30
N ARG A 280 -12.18 -17.30 -21.84
CA ARG A 280 -12.02 -16.57 -23.12
C ARG A 280 -11.90 -17.45 -24.36
N VAL A 281 -11.19 -18.58 -24.25
CA VAL A 281 -10.79 -19.40 -25.42
C VAL A 281 -11.36 -20.83 -25.36
N GLY A 282 -12.28 -21.08 -24.42
CA GLY A 282 -12.94 -22.37 -24.24
C GLY A 282 -11.95 -23.50 -24.02
N SER A 283 -12.21 -24.63 -24.68
CA SER A 283 -11.37 -25.84 -24.64
C SER A 283 -10.41 -25.93 -25.83
N THR A 284 -10.12 -24.82 -26.50
CA THR A 284 -9.24 -24.79 -27.70
C THR A 284 -7.84 -25.32 -27.38
N TYR A 285 -7.34 -25.03 -26.18
CA TYR A 285 -6.00 -25.41 -25.75
C TYR A 285 -6.05 -26.32 -24.53
N ARG A 286 -5.24 -27.39 -24.57
CA ARG A 286 -5.06 -28.33 -23.46
C ARG A 286 -3.70 -28.19 -22.77
N VAL A 287 -2.71 -27.68 -23.48
CA VAL A 287 -1.36 -27.44 -22.96
C VAL A 287 -1.22 -25.95 -22.68
N TRP A 288 -0.80 -25.62 -21.46
CA TRP A 288 -0.73 -24.25 -20.98
C TRP A 288 0.68 -23.94 -20.44
N PRO A 289 1.28 -22.81 -20.84
CA PRO A 289 2.58 -22.41 -20.32
C PRO A 289 2.48 -21.95 -18.87
N LEU A 290 3.51 -22.27 -18.09
CA LEU A 290 3.71 -21.75 -16.75
C LEU A 290 4.22 -20.31 -16.81
N LEU A 291 4.00 -19.58 -15.71
CA LEU A 291 4.38 -18.17 -15.54
C LEU A 291 5.77 -17.85 -16.08
N ASP A 292 6.78 -18.64 -15.70
CA ASP A 292 8.17 -18.37 -16.05
C ASP A 292 8.38 -18.41 -17.58
N TYR A 293 7.81 -19.41 -18.25
CA TYR A 293 7.93 -19.58 -19.71
C TYR A 293 7.11 -18.53 -20.47
N GLN A 294 5.82 -18.40 -20.15
CA GLN A 294 4.94 -17.44 -20.82
C GLN A 294 5.47 -16.01 -20.69
N SER A 295 5.83 -15.58 -19.48
CA SER A 295 6.35 -14.22 -19.27
C SER A 295 7.68 -14.00 -19.97
N ALA A 296 8.54 -15.02 -20.10
CA ALA A 296 9.81 -14.90 -20.81
C ALA A 296 9.59 -14.62 -22.30
N ILE A 297 8.78 -15.45 -22.96
CA ILE A 297 8.44 -15.28 -24.38
C ILE A 297 7.76 -13.92 -24.59
N GLU A 298 6.79 -13.60 -23.75
CA GLU A 298 5.99 -12.39 -23.93
C GLU A 298 6.78 -11.11 -23.66
N ASP A 299 7.64 -11.07 -22.61
CA ASP A 299 8.50 -9.92 -22.35
C ASP A 299 9.46 -9.66 -23.53
N HIS A 300 9.99 -10.72 -24.18
CA HIS A 300 10.86 -10.59 -25.36
C HIS A 300 10.08 -10.04 -26.57
N LEU A 301 8.96 -10.67 -26.92
CA LEU A 301 8.18 -10.32 -28.11
C LEU A 301 7.54 -8.92 -28.00
N GLN A 302 7.23 -8.47 -26.78
CA GLN A 302 6.67 -7.14 -26.55
C GLN A 302 7.72 -6.04 -26.41
N GLY A 303 9.01 -6.40 -26.45
CA GLY A 303 10.12 -5.46 -26.31
C GLY A 303 10.23 -4.86 -24.91
N VAL A 304 9.87 -5.61 -23.87
CA VAL A 304 10.01 -5.15 -22.47
C VAL A 304 11.48 -4.86 -22.19
N THR A 305 11.77 -3.67 -21.68
CA THR A 305 13.14 -3.25 -21.33
C THR A 305 13.40 -3.36 -19.83
N HIS A 306 12.36 -3.16 -19.01
CA HIS A 306 12.46 -3.13 -17.56
C HIS A 306 11.36 -3.96 -16.90
N ILE A 307 11.77 -4.84 -16.00
CA ILE A 307 10.89 -5.69 -15.18
C ILE A 307 10.97 -5.22 -13.73
N ILE A 308 9.89 -4.59 -13.24
CA ILE A 308 9.80 -4.14 -11.85
C ILE A 308 8.82 -5.03 -11.10
N ARG A 309 9.30 -5.75 -10.07
CA ARG A 309 8.48 -6.75 -9.36
C ARG A 309 8.90 -6.98 -7.90
N GLY A 310 8.14 -7.81 -7.19
CA GLY A 310 8.51 -8.28 -5.86
C GLY A 310 9.73 -9.21 -5.88
N LYS A 311 10.57 -9.15 -4.84
CA LYS A 311 11.76 -10.00 -4.69
C LYS A 311 11.45 -11.49 -4.58
N ASP A 312 10.20 -11.85 -4.28
CA ASP A 312 9.72 -13.24 -4.29
C ASP A 312 9.78 -13.89 -5.68
N LEU A 313 9.87 -13.08 -6.75
CA LEU A 313 10.00 -13.54 -8.13
C LEU A 313 11.46 -13.55 -8.65
N MET A 314 12.46 -13.46 -7.76
CA MET A 314 13.88 -13.55 -8.17
C MET A 314 14.23 -14.90 -8.81
N ASP A 315 13.62 -15.99 -8.35
CA ASP A 315 13.81 -17.31 -8.97
C ASP A 315 13.18 -17.38 -10.36
N SER A 316 12.06 -16.69 -10.59
CA SER A 316 11.51 -16.50 -11.93
C SER A 316 12.50 -15.77 -12.83
N THR A 317 13.12 -14.67 -12.37
CA THR A 317 14.18 -13.99 -13.13
C THR A 317 15.28 -14.93 -13.56
N ARG A 318 15.78 -15.75 -12.62
CA ARG A 318 16.88 -16.70 -12.87
C ARG A 318 16.49 -17.74 -13.92
N LYS A 319 15.29 -18.31 -13.83
CA LYS A 319 14.77 -19.26 -14.83
C LYS A 319 14.65 -18.63 -16.21
N GLN A 320 14.07 -17.43 -16.27
CA GLN A 320 13.86 -16.69 -17.52
C GLN A 320 15.19 -16.30 -18.17
N THR A 321 16.17 -15.86 -17.37
CA THR A 321 17.54 -15.57 -17.86
C THR A 321 18.21 -16.80 -18.48
N LEU A 322 18.00 -17.99 -17.90
CA LEU A 322 18.51 -19.24 -18.48
C LEU A 322 17.86 -19.54 -19.83
N LEU A 323 16.54 -19.36 -19.97
CA LEU A 323 15.85 -19.53 -21.25
C LEU A 323 16.34 -18.52 -22.29
N TYR A 324 16.49 -17.25 -21.92
CA TYR A 324 17.02 -16.21 -22.81
C TYR A 324 18.42 -16.55 -23.29
N LYS A 325 19.28 -17.07 -22.40
CA LYS A 325 20.62 -17.54 -22.78
C LYS A 325 20.56 -18.69 -23.79
N LEU A 326 19.66 -19.66 -23.63
CA LEU A 326 19.47 -20.75 -24.61
C LEU A 326 19.00 -20.23 -25.98
N ARG A 327 18.24 -19.13 -25.98
CA ARG A 327 17.69 -18.50 -27.19
C ARG A 327 18.55 -17.37 -27.76
N ASN A 328 19.68 -17.06 -27.13
CA ASN A 328 20.53 -15.92 -27.46
C ASN A 328 19.75 -14.59 -27.50
N TRP A 329 18.94 -14.35 -26.47
CA TRP A 329 18.16 -13.12 -26.27
C TRP A 329 18.72 -12.30 -25.11
N ASP A 330 18.57 -10.98 -25.18
CA ASP A 330 18.91 -10.06 -24.10
C ASP A 330 17.76 -9.98 -23.09
N TYR A 331 18.05 -10.27 -21.83
CA TYR A 331 17.04 -10.27 -20.78
C TYR A 331 16.81 -8.85 -20.24
N PRO A 332 15.54 -8.42 -20.00
CA PRO A 332 15.25 -7.06 -19.55
C PRO A 332 15.88 -6.75 -18.19
N GLU A 333 16.22 -5.48 -17.95
CA GLU A 333 16.74 -5.03 -16.66
C GLU A 333 15.70 -5.29 -15.58
N THR A 334 16.07 -5.99 -14.51
CA THR A 334 15.13 -6.38 -13.46
C THR A 334 15.41 -5.67 -12.15
N MET A 335 14.41 -4.96 -11.66
CA MET A 335 14.42 -4.30 -10.35
C MET A 335 13.43 -4.94 -9.40
N TYR A 336 13.80 -4.96 -8.12
CA TYR A 336 13.02 -5.63 -7.08
C TYR A 336 12.60 -4.69 -5.96
N TRP A 337 11.41 -4.94 -5.43
CA TRP A 337 10.99 -4.43 -4.14
C TRP A 337 10.79 -5.55 -3.11
N GLY A 338 10.97 -5.21 -1.84
CA GLY A 338 10.66 -6.06 -0.70
C GLY A 338 9.15 -6.20 -0.51
N ARG A 339 8.76 -7.27 0.18
CA ARG A 339 7.36 -7.53 0.52
C ARG A 339 6.83 -6.42 1.41
N VAL A 340 5.58 -6.07 1.18
CA VAL A 340 4.85 -5.10 1.99
C VAL A 340 3.75 -5.85 2.71
N LYS A 341 3.69 -5.66 4.03
CA LYS A 341 2.54 -6.03 4.84
C LYS A 341 1.92 -4.76 5.37
N VAL A 342 0.59 -4.74 5.43
CA VAL A 342 -0.12 -3.71 6.19
C VAL A 342 -0.61 -4.36 7.47
N HIS A 343 -0.31 -3.74 8.62
CA HIS A 343 -0.53 -4.36 9.94
C HIS A 343 -1.97 -4.86 10.12
N GLU A 344 -2.93 -4.11 9.62
CA GLU A 344 -4.37 -4.30 9.77
C GLU A 344 -4.93 -5.38 8.84
N PHE A 345 -4.26 -5.67 7.70
CA PHE A 345 -4.72 -6.62 6.68
C PHE A 345 -3.86 -7.87 6.55
N GLY A 346 -2.61 -7.83 7.03
CA GLY A 346 -1.63 -8.88 6.80
C GLY A 346 -1.16 -8.93 5.33
N GLY A 347 -1.39 -10.06 4.67
CA GLY A 347 -0.96 -10.31 3.29
C GLY A 347 -2.10 -10.20 2.26
N PHE A 348 -1.78 -9.75 1.05
CA PHE A 348 -2.78 -9.42 0.01
C PHE A 348 -3.09 -10.60 -0.94
N SER A 349 -3.55 -11.74 -0.42
CA SER A 349 -3.86 -12.91 -1.26
C SER A 349 -5.26 -12.80 -1.88
N THR A 350 -5.33 -12.57 -3.20
CA THR A 350 -6.61 -12.52 -3.94
C THR A 350 -7.41 -13.82 -3.79
N SER A 351 -6.76 -14.98 -3.93
CA SER A 351 -7.46 -16.27 -3.78
C SER A 351 -7.96 -16.50 -2.35
N GLY A 352 -7.22 -16.01 -1.34
CA GLY A 352 -7.65 -16.07 0.06
C GLY A 352 -8.88 -15.20 0.31
N MET A 353 -8.86 -13.95 -0.16
CA MET A 353 -10.02 -13.06 -0.06
C MET A 353 -11.25 -13.60 -0.79
N LYS A 354 -11.07 -14.24 -1.95
CA LYS A 354 -12.16 -14.90 -2.67
C LYS A 354 -12.81 -16.01 -1.82
N ALA A 355 -12.00 -16.82 -1.13
CA ALA A 355 -12.50 -17.85 -0.22
C ALA A 355 -13.28 -17.23 0.94
N ASP A 356 -12.70 -16.23 1.62
CA ASP A 356 -13.34 -15.52 2.73
C ASP A 356 -14.68 -14.87 2.33
N ILE A 357 -14.77 -14.29 1.12
CA ILE A 357 -16.04 -13.76 0.57
C ILE A 357 -17.03 -14.89 0.34
N SER A 358 -16.61 -16.01 -0.25
CA SER A 358 -17.50 -17.15 -0.50
C SER A 358 -18.04 -17.81 0.77
N GLU A 359 -17.28 -17.73 1.86
CA GLU A 359 -17.68 -18.19 3.20
C GLU A 359 -18.56 -17.17 3.94
N GLY A 360 -18.83 -16.01 3.35
CA GLY A 360 -19.69 -14.96 3.92
C GLY A 360 -19.00 -14.09 4.97
N LYS A 361 -17.68 -14.18 5.14
CA LYS A 361 -16.92 -13.33 6.06
C LYS A 361 -16.91 -11.86 5.61
N TYR A 362 -16.90 -11.65 4.30
CA TYR A 362 -16.97 -10.34 3.66
C TYR A 362 -18.15 -10.26 2.70
N SER A 363 -18.78 -9.09 2.62
CA SER A 363 -19.97 -8.85 1.79
C SER A 363 -19.68 -8.87 0.28
N GLY A 364 -18.43 -8.62 -0.11
CA GLY A 364 -17.99 -8.58 -1.50
C GLY A 364 -16.57 -8.05 -1.61
N TRP A 365 -16.12 -7.83 -2.85
CA TRP A 365 -14.77 -7.31 -3.14
C TRP A 365 -14.56 -5.86 -2.74
N ASP A 366 -15.64 -5.09 -2.56
CA ASP A 366 -15.63 -3.69 -2.13
C ASP A 366 -15.96 -3.53 -0.64
N ASP A 367 -15.97 -4.63 0.12
CA ASP A 367 -16.12 -4.61 1.58
C ASP A 367 -14.99 -3.79 2.20
N GLN A 368 -15.33 -2.81 3.05
CA GLN A 368 -14.39 -1.85 3.63
C GLN A 368 -13.24 -2.47 4.44
N ARG A 369 -13.41 -3.72 4.89
CA ARG A 369 -12.40 -4.50 5.63
C ARG A 369 -11.36 -5.15 4.72
N LEU A 370 -11.56 -5.12 3.41
CA LEU A 370 -10.63 -5.70 2.44
C LEU A 370 -9.63 -4.67 1.92
N PRO A 371 -8.36 -5.07 1.69
CA PRO A 371 -7.34 -4.23 1.09
C PRO A 371 -7.42 -4.20 -0.46
N THR A 372 -8.63 -4.17 -1.02
CA THR A 372 -8.84 -4.08 -2.47
C THR A 372 -8.87 -2.63 -2.93
N ILE A 373 -8.53 -2.41 -4.20
CA ILE A 373 -8.67 -1.07 -4.79
C ILE A 373 -10.13 -0.65 -4.84
N ALA A 374 -11.04 -1.59 -5.12
CA ALA A 374 -12.48 -1.38 -5.01
C ALA A 374 -12.92 -0.86 -3.63
N ALA A 375 -12.47 -1.50 -2.53
CA ALA A 375 -12.84 -1.09 -1.18
C ALA A 375 -12.26 0.28 -0.81
N LEU A 376 -10.97 0.53 -1.11
CA LEU A 376 -10.34 1.83 -0.87
C LEU A 376 -11.02 2.96 -1.66
N ARG A 377 -11.32 2.72 -2.94
CA ARG A 377 -12.05 3.66 -3.79
C ARG A 377 -13.47 3.90 -3.30
N LYS A 378 -14.17 2.85 -2.84
CA LYS A 378 -15.52 2.97 -2.27
C LYS A 378 -15.52 3.80 -0.99
N ARG A 379 -14.56 3.55 -0.10
CA ARG A 379 -14.34 4.36 1.12
C ARG A 379 -14.10 5.82 0.76
N GLY A 380 -13.32 6.11 -0.28
CA GLY A 380 -13.04 7.48 -0.74
C GLY A 380 -11.57 7.87 -0.68
N PHE A 381 -10.66 6.89 -0.72
CA PHE A 381 -9.24 7.17 -0.90
C PHE A 381 -8.99 7.84 -2.24
N SER A 382 -8.03 8.76 -2.28
CA SER A 382 -7.54 9.41 -3.49
C SER A 382 -6.47 8.54 -4.15
N PRO A 383 -6.47 8.40 -5.49
CA PRO A 383 -5.39 7.73 -6.20
C PRO A 383 -4.08 8.53 -6.12
N GLU A 384 -4.12 9.87 -6.03
CA GLU A 384 -2.96 10.73 -5.79
C GLU A 384 -2.27 10.37 -4.47
N ALA A 385 -3.05 10.12 -3.42
CA ALA A 385 -2.52 9.74 -2.11
C ALA A 385 -1.81 8.37 -2.15
N LEU A 386 -2.41 7.38 -2.82
CA LEU A 386 -1.78 6.08 -3.03
C LEU A 386 -0.50 6.20 -3.87
N ARG A 387 -0.49 7.08 -4.90
CA ARG A 387 0.71 7.39 -5.68
C ARG A 387 1.81 7.97 -4.82
N ALA A 388 1.51 9.02 -4.06
CA ALA A 388 2.46 9.65 -3.16
C ALA A 388 3.06 8.64 -2.16
N PHE A 389 2.22 7.80 -1.57
CA PHE A 389 2.65 6.75 -0.64
C PHE A 389 3.66 5.77 -1.27
N TRP A 390 3.36 5.21 -2.44
CA TRP A 390 4.26 4.25 -3.08
C TRP A 390 5.54 4.89 -3.63
N ILE A 391 5.46 6.13 -4.10
CA ILE A 391 6.63 6.89 -4.57
C ILE A 391 7.55 7.23 -3.39
N GLU A 392 7.02 7.71 -2.26
CA GLU A 392 7.82 7.98 -1.05
C GLU A 392 8.56 6.73 -0.59
N LEU A 393 7.88 5.58 -0.62
CA LEU A 393 8.49 4.31 -0.23
C LEU A 393 9.57 3.84 -1.22
N GLY A 394 9.35 4.10 -2.51
CA GLY A 394 10.27 3.80 -3.60
C GLY A 394 10.60 2.32 -3.78
N LEU A 395 11.71 2.06 -4.48
CA LEU A 395 12.26 0.73 -4.71
C LEU A 395 13.33 0.38 -3.69
N ASN A 396 12.93 -0.38 -2.67
CA ASN A 396 13.81 -0.98 -1.67
C ASN A 396 13.49 -2.47 -1.55
N GLN A 397 14.52 -3.32 -1.51
CA GLN A 397 14.39 -4.78 -1.36
C GLN A 397 14.13 -5.23 0.08
N LYS A 398 14.30 -4.35 1.07
CA LYS A 398 13.95 -4.64 2.46
C LYS A 398 12.44 -4.84 2.57
N ASP A 399 12.06 -5.89 3.28
CA ASP A 399 10.66 -6.08 3.64
C ASP A 399 10.25 -4.98 4.61
N ILE A 400 9.04 -4.50 4.44
CA ILE A 400 8.49 -3.43 5.26
C ILE A 400 7.13 -3.86 5.80
N SER A 401 6.82 -3.32 6.96
CA SER A 401 5.48 -3.33 7.53
C SER A 401 5.04 -1.89 7.68
N VAL A 402 3.85 -1.56 7.18
CA VAL A 402 3.31 -0.20 7.18
C VAL A 402 1.96 -0.24 7.89
N SER A 403 1.63 0.79 8.68
CA SER A 403 0.29 0.92 9.25
C SER A 403 -0.66 1.57 8.26
N MET A 404 -1.94 1.28 8.39
CA MET A 404 -2.96 1.97 7.61
C MET A 404 -2.94 3.48 7.88
N THR A 405 -2.63 3.91 9.11
CA THR A 405 -2.45 5.31 9.50
C THR A 405 -1.45 6.07 8.61
N THR A 406 -0.41 5.39 8.11
CA THR A 406 0.57 6.04 7.21
C THR A 406 -0.07 6.35 5.85
N ILE A 407 -0.88 5.43 5.33
CA ILE A 407 -1.58 5.58 4.06
C ILE A 407 -2.71 6.60 4.21
N GLU A 408 -3.42 6.57 5.33
CA GLU A 408 -4.46 7.54 5.71
C GLU A 408 -3.88 8.95 5.82
N SER A 409 -2.71 9.13 6.44
CA SER A 409 -2.04 10.43 6.49
C SER A 409 -1.72 11.00 5.09
N HIS A 410 -1.34 10.15 4.13
CA HIS A 410 -1.19 10.59 2.74
C HIS A 410 -2.53 11.00 2.13
N ASN A 411 -3.59 10.27 2.45
CA ASN A 411 -4.93 10.58 1.99
C ASN A 411 -5.44 11.90 2.56
N SER A 412 -5.36 12.10 3.89
CA SER A 412 -5.76 13.35 4.56
C SER A 412 -5.07 14.56 3.95
N LYS A 413 -3.75 14.50 3.69
CA LYS A 413 -3.00 15.61 3.05
C LYS A 413 -3.54 16.02 1.68
N VAL A 414 -4.10 15.07 0.93
CA VAL A 414 -4.68 15.32 -0.39
C VAL A 414 -6.12 15.81 -0.25
N ILE A 415 -6.95 15.12 0.53
CA ILE A 415 -8.40 15.38 0.56
C ILE A 415 -8.80 16.55 1.46
N ASP A 416 -8.06 16.85 2.54
CA ASP A 416 -8.43 17.88 3.53
C ASP A 416 -8.65 19.26 2.87
N LYS A 417 -7.77 19.63 1.94
CA LYS A 417 -7.79 20.90 1.20
C LYS A 417 -9.07 21.13 0.40
N ILE A 418 -9.73 20.05 0.00
CA ILE A 418 -10.92 20.10 -0.88
C ILE A 418 -12.19 19.63 -0.15
N THR A 419 -12.07 19.26 1.13
CA THR A 419 -13.16 18.61 1.87
C THR A 419 -13.82 19.59 2.84
N PRO A 420 -15.12 19.94 2.66
CA PRO A 420 -15.84 20.75 3.63
C PRO A 420 -16.08 20.02 4.96
N ARG A 421 -16.23 20.78 6.05
CA ARG A 421 -16.46 20.27 7.41
C ARG A 421 -17.95 20.24 7.67
N VAL A 422 -18.43 19.19 8.32
CA VAL A 422 -19.82 19.05 8.74
C VAL A 422 -19.92 18.48 10.14
N SER A 423 -20.96 18.87 10.87
CA SER A 423 -21.19 18.36 12.22
C SER A 423 -22.04 17.08 12.15
N PHE A 424 -21.57 16.01 12.77
CA PHE A 424 -22.32 14.78 13.01
C PHE A 424 -22.25 14.46 14.50
N ILE A 425 -23.34 13.95 15.07
CA ILE A 425 -23.43 13.50 16.46
C ILE A 425 -24.10 12.12 16.47
N GLY A 426 -23.42 11.13 17.03
CA GLY A 426 -23.89 9.76 17.17
C GLY A 426 -25.02 9.60 18.19
N GLN A 427 -25.47 8.36 18.37
CA GLN A 427 -26.66 8.05 19.18
C GLN A 427 -26.40 8.26 20.68
N ASN A 428 -25.14 8.20 21.11
CA ASN A 428 -24.76 8.48 22.50
C ASN A 428 -24.70 9.99 22.78
N ASN A 429 -25.82 10.67 22.55
CA ASN A 429 -25.92 12.12 22.65
C ASN A 429 -26.82 12.58 23.80
N ALA A 430 -26.71 13.85 24.16
CA ALA A 430 -27.64 14.53 25.05
C ALA A 430 -28.25 15.74 24.36
N SER A 431 -29.53 15.97 24.67
CA SER A 431 -30.29 17.14 24.22
C SER A 431 -30.42 18.10 25.40
N LEU A 432 -29.89 19.32 25.24
CA LEU A 432 -29.85 20.35 26.27
C LEU A 432 -30.63 21.58 25.81
N THR A 433 -31.49 22.11 26.67
CA THR A 433 -32.24 23.34 26.37
C THR A 433 -31.34 24.56 26.51
N LEU A 434 -31.21 25.33 25.44
CA LEU A 434 -30.42 26.54 25.36
C LEU A 434 -31.06 27.67 26.16
N ASP A 435 -30.26 28.31 27.01
CA ASP A 435 -30.60 29.51 27.76
C ASP A 435 -29.66 30.65 27.35
N LEU A 436 -30.16 31.61 26.58
CA LEU A 436 -29.36 32.71 26.05
C LEU A 436 -29.38 33.91 27.01
N LYS A 437 -28.22 34.29 27.55
CA LYS A 437 -28.10 35.56 28.31
C LYS A 437 -28.16 36.80 27.42
N LYS A 438 -27.84 36.65 26.13
CA LYS A 438 -27.89 37.69 25.10
C LYS A 438 -28.41 37.07 23.80
N GLU A 439 -29.17 37.83 23.01
CA GLU A 439 -29.61 37.38 21.69
C GLU A 439 -28.45 37.44 20.68
N TRP A 440 -28.42 36.49 19.76
CA TRP A 440 -27.49 36.51 18.63
C TRP A 440 -27.94 37.58 17.62
N ASN A 441 -27.03 38.43 17.17
CA ASN A 441 -27.36 39.65 16.40
C ASN A 441 -27.72 39.42 14.92
N SER A 442 -27.93 38.17 14.49
CA SER A 442 -28.18 37.78 13.09
C SER A 442 -29.26 36.68 13.06
N GLU A 443 -29.95 36.52 11.93
CA GLU A 443 -30.86 35.39 11.70
C GLU A 443 -30.11 34.12 11.28
N ILE A 444 -28.85 34.27 10.86
CA ILE A 444 -27.99 33.20 10.37
C ILE A 444 -26.71 33.13 11.21
N LEU A 445 -26.37 31.92 11.64
CA LEU A 445 -25.06 31.57 12.16
C LEU A 445 -24.21 31.04 11.00
N LYS A 446 -23.10 31.72 10.71
CA LYS A 446 -22.17 31.35 9.63
C LYS A 446 -21.01 30.55 10.18
N LEU A 447 -20.92 29.27 9.83
CA LEU A 447 -19.79 28.42 10.17
C LEU A 447 -18.92 28.24 8.92
N PRO A 448 -17.59 28.46 8.97
CA PRO A 448 -16.72 28.21 7.82
C PRO A 448 -16.85 26.76 7.33
N LYS A 449 -16.89 26.56 6.02
CA LYS A 449 -16.81 25.20 5.44
C LYS A 449 -15.42 24.60 5.58
N HIS A 450 -14.38 25.42 5.59
CA HIS A 450 -12.98 25.04 5.74
C HIS A 450 -12.30 26.06 6.68
N PRO A 451 -11.53 25.64 7.70
CA PRO A 451 -10.84 26.57 8.59
C PRO A 451 -9.80 27.43 7.85
N ASP A 452 -9.03 26.81 6.95
CA ASP A 452 -7.96 27.49 6.20
C ASP A 452 -8.33 27.96 4.78
N ASP A 453 -9.59 27.81 4.34
CA ASP A 453 -10.03 28.23 3.01
C ASP A 453 -11.33 29.05 3.07
N SER A 454 -11.15 30.38 3.00
CA SER A 454 -12.26 31.34 3.00
C SER A 454 -13.06 31.35 1.71
N GLU A 455 -12.48 30.93 0.58
CA GLU A 455 -13.14 30.91 -0.74
C GLU A 455 -14.21 29.82 -0.81
N MET A 456 -14.05 28.73 -0.03
CA MET A 456 -15.05 27.66 0.08
C MET A 456 -16.39 28.14 0.68
N GLY A 457 -16.36 29.26 1.41
CA GLY A 457 -17.53 29.91 1.98
C GLY A 457 -18.02 29.27 3.29
N TYR A 458 -19.32 29.38 3.55
CA TYR A 458 -19.91 29.09 4.86
C TYR A 458 -21.05 28.06 4.76
N ARG A 459 -21.20 27.30 5.85
CA ARG A 459 -22.44 26.62 6.22
C ARG A 459 -23.31 27.63 6.97
N ASN A 460 -24.54 27.81 6.50
CA ASN A 460 -25.46 28.80 7.04
C ASN A 460 -26.52 28.07 7.87
N TRP A 461 -26.38 28.13 9.19
CA TRP A 461 -27.36 27.59 10.12
C TRP A 461 -28.38 28.67 10.50
N PRO A 462 -29.62 28.29 10.84
CA PRO A 462 -30.49 29.20 11.56
C PRO A 462 -29.83 29.59 12.89
N SER A 463 -29.93 30.85 13.27
CA SER A 463 -29.36 31.31 14.53
C SER A 463 -30.05 30.67 15.72
N PRO A 464 -29.31 30.14 16.71
CA PRO A 464 -29.89 29.56 17.92
C PRO A 464 -30.72 30.58 18.69
N LYS A 465 -31.88 30.16 19.19
CA LYS A 465 -32.82 30.96 19.96
C LYS A 465 -32.97 30.40 21.38
N ASN A 466 -33.38 31.26 22.30
CA ASN A 466 -33.64 30.84 23.67
C ASN A 466 -34.72 29.75 23.70
N GLY A 467 -34.46 28.63 24.38
CA GLY A 467 -35.33 27.46 24.43
C GLY A 467 -35.09 26.42 23.34
N ASP A 468 -34.24 26.70 22.34
CA ASP A 468 -33.85 25.69 21.35
C ASP A 468 -33.10 24.52 21.99
N ILE A 469 -33.11 23.38 21.31
CA ILE A 469 -32.41 22.17 21.76
C ILE A 469 -31.05 22.07 21.06
N ILE A 470 -30.00 22.05 21.87
CA ILE A 470 -28.63 21.75 21.47
C ILE A 470 -28.36 20.28 21.70
N VAL A 471 -27.85 19.60 20.67
CA VAL A 471 -27.42 18.22 20.75
C VAL A 471 -25.90 18.19 20.85
N LEU A 472 -25.38 17.39 21.78
CA LEU A 472 -23.94 17.15 22.01
C LEU A 472 -23.68 15.66 22.18
N GLU A 473 -22.48 15.21 21.81
CA GLU A 473 -21.97 13.91 22.23
C GLU A 473 -21.84 13.88 23.76
N LYS A 474 -22.33 12.82 24.42
CA LYS A 474 -22.29 12.75 25.90
C LYS A 474 -20.87 12.81 26.46
N ASP A 475 -19.92 12.23 25.74
CA ASP A 475 -18.52 12.14 26.16
C ASP A 475 -17.80 13.50 26.07
N ASP A 476 -18.38 14.48 25.37
CA ASP A 476 -17.88 15.85 25.23
C ASP A 476 -18.53 16.83 26.23
N ILE A 477 -19.48 16.40 27.07
CA ILE A 477 -20.19 17.28 28.01
C ILE A 477 -19.34 17.49 29.27
N ASP A 478 -18.94 18.74 29.49
CA ASP A 478 -18.31 19.24 30.71
C ASP A 478 -19.08 20.47 31.23
N GLU A 479 -18.82 20.90 32.47
CA GLU A 479 -19.49 22.05 33.09
C GLU A 479 -19.25 23.34 32.30
N GLU A 480 -18.06 23.54 31.74
CA GLU A 480 -17.68 24.72 30.96
C GLU A 480 -17.07 24.33 29.61
N ILE A 481 -17.79 24.58 28.52
CA ILE A 481 -17.38 24.23 27.15
C ILE A 481 -17.65 25.39 26.19
N ARG A 482 -17.04 25.35 25.02
CA ARG A 482 -17.32 26.28 23.92
C ARG A 482 -17.99 25.51 22.78
N LEU A 483 -19.21 25.92 22.44
CA LEU A 483 -19.86 25.50 21.21
C LEU A 483 -19.10 26.12 20.04
N LYS A 484 -18.50 25.28 19.20
CA LYS A 484 -17.66 25.71 18.07
C LYS A 484 -18.39 26.75 17.20
N GLU A 485 -17.67 27.82 16.82
CA GLU A 485 -18.17 28.97 16.05
C GLU A 485 -19.37 29.74 16.64
N PHE A 486 -19.79 29.48 17.88
CA PHE A 486 -20.97 30.11 18.46
C PHE A 486 -20.73 30.79 19.81
N ALA A 487 -20.57 30.03 20.89
CA ALA A 487 -20.60 30.61 22.23
C ALA A 487 -19.86 29.78 23.29
N ASN A 488 -19.35 30.50 24.29
CA ASN A 488 -18.96 29.95 25.57
C ASN A 488 -20.23 29.65 26.39
N VAL A 489 -20.33 28.42 26.90
CA VAL A 489 -21.51 27.95 27.60
C VAL A 489 -21.18 27.24 28.91
N THR A 490 -22.14 27.22 29.82
CA THR A 490 -22.12 26.44 31.07
C THR A 490 -23.24 25.43 31.06
N VAL A 491 -22.92 24.16 31.29
CA VAL A 491 -23.90 23.06 31.31
C VAL A 491 -24.31 22.76 32.75
N LYS A 492 -25.62 22.76 33.02
CA LYS A 492 -26.19 22.34 34.31
C LYS A 492 -27.44 21.50 34.08
N ASN A 493 -27.39 20.23 34.50
CA ASN A 493 -28.47 19.26 34.27
C ASN A 493 -28.82 19.16 32.77
N THR A 494 -30.04 19.51 32.39
CA THR A 494 -30.55 19.49 31.02
C THR A 494 -30.54 20.88 30.36
N LYS A 495 -29.87 21.87 30.96
CA LYS A 495 -29.77 23.23 30.45
C LYS A 495 -28.34 23.58 30.07
N ILE A 496 -28.20 24.36 29.00
CA ILE A 496 -26.94 24.91 28.52
C ILE A 496 -27.08 26.43 28.42
N SER A 497 -26.43 27.17 29.31
CA SER A 497 -26.51 28.63 29.34
C SER A 497 -25.37 29.24 28.54
N ALA A 498 -25.68 30.09 27.57
CA ALA A 498 -24.69 30.79 26.76
C ALA A 498 -24.44 32.21 27.28
N ASP A 499 -23.17 32.49 27.55
CA ASP A 499 -22.75 33.67 28.30
C ASP A 499 -22.09 34.72 27.40
N GLU A 500 -21.14 34.27 26.58
CA GLU A 500 -20.33 35.10 25.68
C GLU A 500 -20.15 34.43 24.32
N PHE A 501 -20.40 35.16 23.25
CA PHE A 501 -20.24 34.66 21.88
C PHE A 501 -18.77 34.59 21.45
N GLU A 502 -18.02 35.63 21.81
CA GLU A 502 -16.60 35.70 21.55
C GLU A 502 -15.82 34.70 22.40
N ARG A 503 -14.69 34.23 21.86
CA ARG A 503 -13.79 33.36 22.61
C ARG A 503 -12.99 34.18 23.61
N THR A 504 -13.34 34.07 24.88
CA THR A 504 -12.69 34.83 25.96
C THR A 504 -11.71 34.01 26.80
N ASP A 505 -11.73 32.67 26.69
CA ASP A 505 -10.89 31.77 27.47
C ASP A 505 -10.47 30.50 26.69
N ARG A 506 -9.90 29.52 27.43
CA ARG A 506 -9.35 28.27 26.91
C ARG A 506 -10.25 27.04 27.17
N ARG A 507 -11.55 27.24 27.39
CA ARG A 507 -12.47 26.10 27.58
C ARG A 507 -12.46 25.15 26.36
N PRO A 508 -12.69 23.84 26.56
CA PRO A 508 -12.71 22.86 25.48
C PRO A 508 -13.75 23.22 24.40
N ILE A 509 -13.35 23.14 23.13
CA ILE A 509 -14.25 23.42 22.00
C ILE A 509 -14.93 22.14 21.56
N VAL A 510 -16.25 22.09 21.60
CA VAL A 510 -17.05 20.92 21.19
C VAL A 510 -17.82 21.21 19.91
N HIS A 511 -17.94 20.19 19.07
CA HIS A 511 -18.87 20.21 17.95
C HIS A 511 -20.28 19.93 18.49
N TRP A 512 -21.29 20.48 17.83
CA TRP A 512 -22.66 20.47 18.33
C TRP A 512 -23.64 20.50 17.15
N LEU A 513 -24.92 20.27 17.42
CA LEU A 513 -26.01 20.42 16.45
C LEU A 513 -27.19 21.17 17.07
N LEU A 514 -27.91 21.92 16.25
CA LEU A 514 -29.21 22.48 16.61
C LEU A 514 -30.29 21.51 16.16
N GLU A 515 -31.10 20.96 17.08
CA GLU A 515 -32.01 19.84 16.81
C GLU A 515 -32.96 20.09 15.62
N ASN A 516 -33.50 21.31 15.51
CA ASN A 516 -34.39 21.73 14.42
C ASN A 516 -33.68 21.93 13.05
N HIS A 517 -32.37 21.74 13.01
CA HIS A 517 -31.51 21.86 11.83
C HIS A 517 -30.66 20.59 11.65
N THR A 518 -31.28 19.43 11.79
CA THR A 518 -30.63 18.13 11.62
C THR A 518 -31.34 17.22 10.62
N MET A 519 -30.62 16.22 10.15
CA MET A 519 -31.14 15.08 9.38
C MET A 519 -30.67 13.78 10.04
N PRO A 520 -31.48 12.71 10.02
CA PRO A 520 -31.04 11.39 10.47
C PRO A 520 -29.85 10.91 9.65
N ALA A 521 -28.85 10.30 10.31
CA ALA A 521 -27.68 9.76 9.65
C ALA A 521 -27.20 8.45 10.29
N ILE A 522 -26.54 7.61 9.49
CA ILE A 522 -25.89 6.38 9.94
C ILE A 522 -24.44 6.42 9.46
N LEU A 523 -23.50 6.43 10.40
CA LEU A 523 -22.07 6.34 10.11
C LEU A 523 -21.60 4.89 10.30
N SER A 524 -21.26 4.23 9.21
CA SER A 524 -20.64 2.91 9.22
C SER A 524 -19.13 3.03 9.42
N THR A 525 -18.60 2.40 10.46
CA THR A 525 -17.17 2.23 10.70
C THR A 525 -16.78 0.76 10.57
N SER A 526 -15.53 0.46 10.27
CA SER A 526 -15.00 -0.90 10.32
C SER A 526 -14.01 -1.05 11.45
N ASN A 527 -14.20 -2.09 12.27
CA ASN A 527 -13.09 -2.72 12.97
C ASN A 527 -12.67 -4.00 12.21
N SER A 528 -11.56 -4.62 12.61
CA SER A 528 -10.96 -5.76 11.90
C SER A 528 -11.96 -6.90 11.60
N ASP A 529 -12.98 -7.07 12.43
CA ASP A 529 -13.88 -8.21 12.35
C ASP A 529 -15.30 -7.84 11.89
N LYS A 530 -15.77 -6.61 12.14
CA LYS A 530 -17.17 -6.21 11.94
C LYS A 530 -17.30 -4.77 11.44
N ILE A 531 -18.39 -4.57 10.72
CA ILE A 531 -18.91 -3.23 10.41
C ILE A 531 -19.81 -2.82 11.56
N VAL A 532 -19.57 -1.65 12.13
CA VAL A 532 -20.38 -1.07 13.20
C VAL A 532 -21.11 0.14 12.63
N GLU A 533 -22.43 0.17 12.81
CA GLU A 533 -23.25 1.32 12.41
C GLU A 533 -23.55 2.18 13.63
N ASN A 534 -23.12 3.43 13.58
CA ASN A 534 -23.47 4.43 14.58
C ASN A 534 -24.58 5.32 14.01
N LYS A 535 -25.81 5.14 14.52
CA LYS A 535 -26.93 6.01 14.18
C LYS A 535 -26.73 7.37 14.83
N GLY A 536 -27.24 8.44 14.24
CA GLY A 536 -27.04 9.77 14.77
C GLY A 536 -27.78 10.83 13.97
N LEU A 537 -27.34 12.06 14.15
CA LEU A 537 -27.81 13.25 13.48
C LEU A 537 -26.63 13.89 12.75
N ILE A 538 -26.87 14.36 11.53
CA ILE A 538 -25.96 15.22 10.79
C ILE A 538 -26.63 16.59 10.62
N GLU A 539 -25.85 17.66 10.49
CA GLU A 539 -26.41 18.97 10.16
C GLU A 539 -27.28 18.91 8.90
N ALA A 540 -28.37 19.67 8.86
CA ALA A 540 -29.21 19.72 7.68
C ALA A 540 -28.48 20.44 6.53
N GLY A 541 -28.51 19.84 5.35
CA GLY A 541 -27.72 20.31 4.22
C GLY A 541 -28.15 19.73 2.88
N LYS A 542 -27.48 20.16 1.82
CA LYS A 542 -27.61 19.56 0.48
C LYS A 542 -26.45 18.61 0.28
N TYR A 543 -26.76 17.31 0.32
CA TYR A 543 -25.81 16.23 0.20
C TYR A 543 -26.00 15.48 -1.12
N GLN A 544 -24.90 14.96 -1.67
CA GLN A 544 -24.92 14.07 -2.82
C GLN A 544 -24.18 12.77 -2.52
N VAL A 545 -24.64 11.67 -3.12
CA VAL A 545 -23.93 10.39 -3.03
C VAL A 545 -22.55 10.55 -3.66
N GLY A 546 -21.52 10.17 -2.91
CA GLY A 546 -20.13 10.28 -3.31
C GLY A 546 -19.39 11.44 -2.65
N ASP A 547 -20.09 12.43 -2.07
CA ASP A 547 -19.49 13.54 -1.35
C ASP A 547 -18.65 13.03 -0.17
N ILE A 548 -17.50 13.67 0.03
CA ILE A 548 -16.62 13.44 1.19
C ILE A 548 -16.70 14.69 2.06
N PHE A 549 -16.84 14.46 3.37
CA PHE A 549 -16.84 15.52 4.38
C PHE A 549 -15.87 15.16 5.50
N GLN A 550 -15.33 16.18 6.16
CA GLN A 550 -14.67 16.01 7.44
C GLN A 550 -15.72 16.20 8.52
N LEU A 551 -16.11 15.10 9.16
CA LEU A 551 -16.94 15.11 10.36
C LEU A 551 -16.13 15.75 11.48
N GLU A 552 -16.61 16.88 11.99
CA GLU A 552 -15.88 17.67 12.97
C GLU A 552 -15.47 16.83 14.17
N ARG A 553 -14.17 16.86 14.52
CA ARG A 553 -13.58 16.10 15.64
C ARG A 553 -13.69 14.58 15.54
N MET A 554 -14.08 14.03 14.40
CA MET A 554 -14.16 12.58 14.18
C MET A 554 -13.25 12.10 13.05
N GLY A 555 -13.26 12.78 11.90
CA GLY A 555 -12.47 12.38 10.73
C GLY A 555 -13.25 12.46 9.42
N PHE A 556 -12.74 11.84 8.37
CA PHE A 556 -13.33 11.88 7.04
C PHE A 556 -14.40 10.80 6.87
N ALA A 557 -15.53 11.17 6.26
CA ALA A 557 -16.60 10.24 5.92
C ALA A 557 -17.13 10.54 4.51
N ARG A 558 -17.57 9.49 3.81
CA ARG A 558 -18.16 9.60 2.47
C ARG A 558 -19.62 9.17 2.49
N ILE A 559 -20.46 9.95 1.82
CA ILE A 559 -21.87 9.62 1.65
C ILE A 559 -22.01 8.49 0.62
N THR A 560 -22.59 7.37 1.03
CA THR A 560 -22.77 6.18 0.19
C THR A 560 -24.20 6.01 -0.28
N GLU A 561 -25.17 6.52 0.48
CA GLU A 561 -26.59 6.41 0.18
C GLU A 561 -27.35 7.58 0.81
N ILE A 562 -28.40 8.03 0.13
CA ILE A 562 -29.39 8.97 0.67
C ILE A 562 -30.75 8.29 0.47
N SER A 563 -31.41 7.92 1.56
CA SER A 563 -32.68 7.20 1.49
C SER A 563 -33.83 8.12 1.04
N GLU A 564 -34.96 7.52 0.65
CA GLU A 564 -36.18 8.27 0.27
C GLU A 564 -36.69 9.16 1.42
N ASN A 565 -36.45 8.75 2.68
CA ASN A 565 -36.80 9.53 3.87
C ASN A 565 -35.74 10.56 4.26
N SER A 566 -34.77 10.83 3.38
CA SER A 566 -33.65 11.74 3.60
C SER A 566 -32.69 11.33 4.73
N GLU A 567 -32.69 10.05 5.15
CA GLU A 567 -31.65 9.52 6.04
C GLU A 567 -30.34 9.34 5.25
N ILE A 568 -29.25 9.90 5.76
CA ILE A 568 -27.94 9.89 5.12
C ILE A 568 -27.12 8.70 5.64
N LYS A 569 -26.61 7.85 4.74
CA LYS A 569 -25.64 6.81 5.13
C LYS A 569 -24.25 7.24 4.72
N LEU A 570 -23.33 7.17 5.67
CA LEU A 570 -21.93 7.50 5.51
C LEU A 570 -21.07 6.29 5.82
N VAL A 571 -19.95 6.15 5.10
CA VAL A 571 -18.86 5.24 5.46
C VAL A 571 -17.70 6.07 5.95
N PHE A 572 -17.16 5.70 7.11
CA PHE A 572 -15.97 6.32 7.67
C PHE A 572 -14.72 5.94 6.86
N LEU A 573 -13.89 6.93 6.55
CA LEU A 573 -12.64 6.73 5.83
C LEU A 573 -11.52 6.47 6.83
N HIS A 574 -11.15 7.52 7.57
CA HIS A 574 -10.09 7.57 8.56
C HIS A 574 -10.18 8.91 9.32
N GLU A 575 -9.41 9.03 10.40
CA GLU A 575 -9.31 10.26 11.20
C GLU A 575 -8.71 11.45 10.43
#